data_AF-A0A1I5KZM4-F1
#
_entry.id   AF-A0A1I5KZM4-F1
#
_cell.length_a   1.000
_cell.length_b   1.000
_cell.length_c   1.000
_cell.angle_alpha   90.00
_cell.angle_beta   90.00
_cell.angle_gamma   90.00
#
_symmetry.space_group_name_H-M   'P 1'
#
loop_
_entity.id
_entity.type
_entity.pdbx_description
1 polymer ?
#
loop_
_entity_poly.entity_id
_entity_poly.type
_entity_poly.pdbx_seq_one_letter_code
_entity_poly.pdbx_strand_id
1 'polypeptide(L)'
;MSLRQQNMLGWILVGLGGLIYLAFRPTTLLMFHVAEGMGLMPLIAQWRSWMTIWQPAEFWVYSLPGGLWAAAYILLAYGLLSRQSTLLRLTVASSIPMTGIVSELLQGGHCLPGVFDWADLLCYATPLVVLYIYVIIKNLNIWQVSLTASTVSN
;
A
#
# COMPACT_ATOMS: atom_id res chain seq x y z
N MET A 1 17.52 -2.43 -0.90
CA MET A 1 16.75 -2.99 -2.02
C MET A 1 17.05 -2.19 -3.28
N SER A 2 17.27 -2.84 -4.42
CA SER A 2 17.43 -2.15 -5.70
C SER A 2 16.10 -1.61 -6.21
N LEU A 3 16.12 -0.58 -7.06
CA LEU A 3 14.90 0.00 -7.64
C LEU A 3 14.06 -1.02 -8.41
N ARG A 4 14.70 -1.97 -9.10
CA ARG A 4 14.00 -3.04 -9.84
C ARG A 4 13.23 -3.97 -8.90
N GLN A 5 13.87 -4.41 -7.82
CA GLN A 5 13.24 -5.24 -6.79
C GLN A 5 12.07 -4.52 -6.11
N GLN A 6 12.24 -3.22 -5.82
CA GLN A 6 11.19 -2.38 -5.26
C GLN A 6 9.96 -2.33 -6.15
N ASN A 7 10.16 -2.09 -7.45
CA ASN A 7 9.06 -2.00 -8.41
C ASN A 7 8.37 -3.35 -8.61
N MET A 8 9.15 -4.44 -8.72
CA MET A 8 8.59 -5.80 -8.79
C MET A 8 7.71 -6.11 -7.58
N LEU A 9 8.22 -5.84 -6.37
CA LEU A 9 7.45 -6.07 -5.14
C LEU A 9 6.18 -5.22 -5.12
N GLY A 10 6.26 -3.95 -5.52
CA GLY A 10 5.09 -3.07 -5.63
C GLY A 10 4.00 -3.67 -6.51
N TRP A 11 4.34 -4.11 -7.73
CA TRP A 11 3.37 -4.73 -8.64
C TRP A 11 2.80 -6.06 -8.13
N ILE A 12 3.61 -6.87 -7.45
CA ILE A 12 3.14 -8.10 -6.81
C ILE A 12 2.08 -7.77 -5.75
N LEU A 13 2.30 -6.76 -4.92
CA LEU A 13 1.35 -6.35 -3.88
C LEU A 13 0.05 -5.78 -4.48
N VAL A 14 0.13 -4.99 -5.56
CA VAL A 14 -1.07 -4.56 -6.31
C VAL A 14 -1.88 -5.78 -6.76
N GLY A 15 -1.19 -6.74 -7.40
CA GLY A 15 -1.80 -7.97 -7.88
C GLY A 15 -2.48 -8.75 -6.75
N LEU A 16 -1.77 -9.02 -5.66
CA LEU A 16 -2.33 -9.77 -4.51
C LEU A 16 -3.55 -9.07 -3.89
N GLY A 17 -3.50 -7.76 -3.68
CA GLY A 17 -4.65 -7.01 -3.17
C GLY A 17 -5.83 -7.06 -4.14
N GLY A 18 -5.57 -6.90 -5.44
CA GLY A 18 -6.59 -7.02 -6.49
C GLY A 18 -7.19 -8.42 -6.55
N LEU A 19 -6.37 -9.45 -6.39
CA LEU A 19 -6.81 -10.83 -6.42
C LEU A 19 -7.77 -11.14 -5.25
N ILE A 20 -7.40 -10.77 -4.02
CA ILE A 20 -8.26 -10.94 -2.85
C ILE A 20 -9.58 -10.17 -3.04
N TYR A 21 -9.48 -8.92 -3.53
CA TYR A 21 -10.63 -8.05 -3.75
C TYR A 21 -11.61 -8.66 -4.76
N LEU A 22 -11.14 -9.12 -5.92
CA LEU A 22 -12.00 -9.72 -6.95
C LEU A 22 -12.59 -11.06 -6.53
N ALA A 23 -11.88 -11.82 -5.70
CA ALA A 23 -12.35 -13.12 -5.23
C ALA A 23 -13.50 -13.00 -4.23
N PHE A 24 -13.43 -12.06 -3.27
CA PHE A 24 -14.31 -12.08 -2.10
C PHE A 24 -15.21 -10.86 -1.95
N ARG A 25 -14.87 -9.70 -2.53
CA ARG A 25 -15.69 -8.48 -2.36
C ARG A 25 -16.96 -8.49 -3.22
N PRO A 26 -17.99 -7.71 -2.85
CA PRO A 26 -19.19 -7.53 -3.67
C PRO A 26 -18.88 -6.95 -5.06
N THR A 27 -19.64 -7.38 -6.07
CA THR A 27 -19.47 -6.97 -7.48
C THR A 27 -19.96 -5.55 -7.78
N THR A 28 -20.59 -4.87 -6.82
CA THR A 28 -21.09 -3.49 -6.96
C THR A 28 -19.97 -2.44 -6.91
N LEU A 29 -18.74 -2.85 -6.64
CA LEU A 29 -17.61 -1.94 -6.46
C LEU A 29 -16.99 -1.50 -7.80
N LEU A 30 -16.30 -0.36 -7.81
CA LEU A 30 -15.75 0.27 -9.01
C LEU A 30 -14.85 -0.69 -9.84
N MET A 31 -14.05 -1.51 -9.17
CA MET A 31 -13.11 -2.40 -9.86
C MET A 31 -13.81 -3.45 -10.74
N PHE A 32 -15.04 -3.85 -10.38
CA PHE A 32 -15.85 -4.76 -11.18
C PHE A 32 -16.45 -4.06 -12.41
N HIS A 33 -16.81 -2.77 -12.31
CA HIS A 33 -17.23 -1.98 -13.46
C HIS A 33 -16.09 -1.80 -14.47
N VAL A 34 -14.87 -1.58 -13.96
CA VAL A 34 -13.67 -1.56 -14.81
C VAL A 34 -13.43 -2.91 -15.48
N ALA A 35 -13.55 -4.00 -14.72
CA ALA A 35 -13.39 -5.35 -15.25
C ALA A 35 -14.46 -5.71 -16.30
N GLU A 36 -15.70 -5.25 -16.10
CA GLU A 36 -16.79 -5.37 -17.07
C GLU A 36 -16.47 -4.63 -18.36
N GLY A 37 -16.00 -3.38 -18.29
CA GLY A 37 -15.56 -2.62 -19.47
C GLY A 37 -14.41 -3.28 -20.22
N MET A 38 -13.62 -4.12 -19.56
CA MET A 38 -12.53 -4.92 -20.17
C MET A 38 -12.99 -6.32 -20.62
N GLY A 39 -14.26 -6.70 -20.41
CA GLY A 39 -14.78 -8.03 -20.74
C GLY A 39 -14.24 -9.15 -19.85
N LEU A 40 -13.69 -8.84 -18.66
CA LEU A 40 -13.06 -9.80 -17.76
C LEU A 40 -14.04 -10.50 -16.80
N MET A 41 -15.31 -10.09 -16.78
CA MET A 41 -16.32 -10.61 -15.87
C MET A 41 -16.52 -12.13 -15.94
N PRO A 42 -16.52 -12.80 -17.12
CA PRO A 42 -16.63 -14.26 -17.18
C PRO A 42 -15.48 -14.98 -16.46
N LEU A 43 -14.25 -14.48 -16.62
CA LEU A 43 -13.07 -15.03 -15.95
C LEU A 43 -13.16 -14.83 -14.43
N ILE A 44 -13.58 -13.64 -13.99
CA ILE A 44 -13.75 -13.33 -12.57
C ILE A 44 -14.85 -14.21 -11.96
N ALA A 45 -15.97 -14.39 -12.65
CA ALA A 45 -17.07 -15.24 -12.18
C ALA A 45 -16.65 -16.71 -12.04
N GLN A 46 -15.92 -17.24 -13.03
CA GLN A 46 -15.36 -18.59 -12.97
C GLN A 46 -14.41 -18.73 -11.78
N TRP A 47 -13.50 -17.77 -11.61
CA TRP A 47 -12.55 -17.83 -10.52
C TRP A 47 -13.21 -17.72 -9.14
N ARG A 48 -14.19 -16.83 -8.97
CA ARG A 48 -14.99 -16.71 -7.75
C ARG A 48 -15.72 -18.01 -7.42
N SER A 49 -16.21 -18.74 -8.43
CA SER A 49 -16.87 -20.04 -8.21
C SER A 49 -15.95 -21.05 -7.50
N TRP A 50 -14.64 -21.05 -7.82
CA TRP A 50 -13.65 -21.89 -7.15
C TRP A 50 -13.33 -21.42 -5.73
N MET A 51 -13.49 -20.11 -5.47
CA MET A 51 -13.21 -19.51 -4.17
C MET A 51 -14.37 -19.60 -3.18
N THR A 52 -15.57 -20.03 -3.60
CA THR A 52 -16.76 -20.19 -2.73
C THR A 52 -16.57 -21.14 -1.54
N ILE A 53 -15.63 -22.09 -1.66
CA ILE A 53 -15.31 -23.06 -0.59
C ILE A 53 -14.54 -22.37 0.55
N TRP A 54 -13.89 -21.24 0.27
CA TRP A 54 -13.07 -20.52 1.23
C TRP A 54 -13.89 -19.48 1.98
N GLN A 55 -13.78 -19.48 3.30
CA GLN A 55 -14.35 -18.44 4.18
C GLN A 55 -13.22 -17.71 4.89
N PRO A 56 -12.55 -16.75 4.20
CA PRO A 56 -11.50 -15.95 4.81
C PRO A 56 -12.08 -15.08 5.93
N ALA A 57 -11.27 -14.81 6.96
CA ALA A 57 -11.66 -13.88 8.01
C ALA A 57 -11.89 -12.47 7.44
N GLU A 58 -12.82 -11.72 8.03
CA GLU A 58 -13.29 -10.44 7.50
C GLU A 58 -12.15 -9.46 7.20
N PHE A 59 -11.16 -9.35 8.09
CA PHE A 59 -10.03 -8.44 7.89
C PHE A 59 -9.25 -8.73 6.59
N TRP A 60 -9.14 -10.00 6.17
CA TRP A 60 -8.43 -10.37 4.94
C TRP A 60 -9.16 -9.82 3.72
N VAL A 61 -10.49 -9.76 3.77
CA VAL A 61 -11.32 -9.33 2.64
C VAL A 61 -11.51 -7.81 2.64
N TYR A 62 -11.70 -7.23 3.82
CA TYR A 62 -12.11 -5.84 3.94
C TYR A 62 -10.92 -4.88 4.09
N SER A 63 -9.91 -5.24 4.88
CA SER A 63 -8.81 -4.34 5.26
C SER A 63 -7.49 -4.61 4.51
N LEU A 64 -7.13 -5.88 4.39
CA LEU A 64 -5.83 -6.28 3.84
C LEU A 64 -5.59 -5.79 2.40
N PRO A 65 -6.56 -5.81 1.46
CA PRO A 65 -6.34 -5.29 0.11
C PRO A 65 -5.94 -3.81 0.12
N GLY A 66 -6.57 -3.00 0.98
CA GLY A 66 -6.24 -1.58 1.14
C GLY A 66 -4.81 -1.38 1.65
N GLY A 67 -4.40 -2.15 2.66
CA GLY A 67 -3.02 -2.12 3.17
C GLY A 67 -1.98 -2.56 2.13
N LEU A 68 -2.26 -3.63 1.38
CA LEU A 68 -1.40 -4.10 0.29
C LEU A 68 -1.24 -3.03 -0.79
N TRP A 69 -2.32 -2.35 -1.17
CA TRP A 69 -2.28 -1.25 -2.13
C TRP A 69 -1.56 -0.02 -1.60
N ALA A 70 -1.71 0.32 -0.32
CA ALA A 70 -0.95 1.40 0.30
C ALA A 70 0.56 1.12 0.31
N ALA A 71 0.95 -0.10 0.66
CA ALA A 71 2.33 -0.56 0.60
C ALA A 71 2.86 -0.54 -0.84
N ALA A 72 2.08 -1.07 -1.80
CA ALA A 72 2.43 -1.07 -3.21
C ALA A 72 2.65 0.35 -3.74
N TYR A 73 1.74 1.26 -3.41
CA TYR A 73 1.82 2.66 -3.79
C TYR A 73 3.10 3.31 -3.26
N ILE A 74 3.41 3.13 -1.97
CA ILE A 74 4.66 3.64 -1.39
C ILE A 74 5.87 3.12 -2.18
N LEU A 75 5.94 1.82 -2.45
CA LEU A 75 7.08 1.24 -3.17
C LEU A 75 7.19 1.82 -4.59
N LEU A 76 6.08 1.93 -5.32
CA LEU A 76 6.09 2.42 -6.69
C LEU A 76 6.38 3.92 -6.75
N ALA A 77 5.68 4.74 -5.97
CA ALA A 77 5.84 6.19 -5.96
C ALA A 77 7.23 6.64 -5.45
N TYR A 78 7.68 6.05 -4.33
CA TYR A 78 8.98 6.37 -3.74
C TYR A 78 10.15 5.94 -4.65
N GLY A 79 9.95 4.88 -5.44
CA GLY A 79 10.91 4.40 -6.44
C GLY A 79 10.93 5.23 -7.72
N LEU A 80 9.75 5.56 -8.25
CA LEU A 80 9.58 6.38 -9.45
C LEU A 80 10.27 7.74 -9.31
N LEU A 81 10.17 8.33 -8.12
CA LEU A 81 10.79 9.62 -7.79
C LEU A 81 12.23 9.49 -7.25
N SER A 82 12.95 8.41 -7.54
CA SER A 82 14.30 8.14 -7.00
C SER A 82 15.34 9.24 -7.25
N ARG A 83 15.17 10.05 -8.30
CA ARG A 83 16.06 11.18 -8.65
C ARG A 83 15.66 12.51 -7.99
N GLN A 84 14.55 12.55 -7.27
CA GLN A 84 14.03 13.76 -6.63
C GLN A 84 14.49 13.88 -5.17
N SER A 85 14.25 15.05 -4.58
CA SER A 85 14.55 15.30 -3.16
C SER A 85 13.81 14.31 -2.25
N THR A 86 14.45 13.92 -1.14
CA THR A 86 13.84 13.01 -0.16
C THR A 86 12.50 13.53 0.36
N LEU A 87 12.38 14.86 0.55
CA LEU A 87 11.13 15.49 0.97
C LEU A 87 10.01 15.25 -0.04
N LEU A 88 10.23 15.54 -1.33
CA LEU A 88 9.21 15.34 -2.36
C LEU A 88 8.80 13.87 -2.46
N ARG A 89 9.78 12.96 -2.40
CA ARG A 89 9.52 11.51 -2.43
C ARG A 89 8.65 11.06 -1.27
N LEU A 90 8.95 11.53 -0.06
CA LEU A 90 8.16 11.23 1.14
C LEU A 90 6.74 11.81 1.02
N THR A 91 6.60 13.09 0.65
CA THR A 91 5.29 13.72 0.50
C THR A 91 4.39 12.95 -0.47
N VAL A 92 4.91 12.58 -1.64
CA VAL A 92 4.12 11.82 -2.62
C VAL A 92 3.83 10.41 -2.13
N ALA A 93 4.83 9.66 -1.64
CA ALA A 93 4.64 8.29 -1.17
C ALA A 93 3.70 8.19 0.04
N SER A 94 3.69 9.20 0.91
CA SER A 94 2.83 9.24 2.09
C SER A 94 1.39 9.66 1.79
N SER A 95 1.11 10.29 0.64
CA SER A 95 -0.21 10.88 0.36
C SER A 95 -1.37 9.88 0.48
N ILE A 96 -1.37 8.78 -0.28
CA ILE A 96 -2.47 7.80 -0.25
C ILE A 96 -2.62 7.13 1.13
N PRO A 97 -1.57 6.57 1.76
CA PRO A 97 -1.69 6.00 3.10
C PRO A 97 -2.20 7.02 4.13
N MET A 98 -1.74 8.27 4.07
CA MET A 98 -2.21 9.33 4.95
C MET A 98 -3.69 9.66 4.72
N THR A 99 -4.15 9.70 3.46
CA THR A 99 -5.57 9.86 3.16
C THR A 99 -6.40 8.72 3.75
N GLY A 100 -5.91 7.47 3.68
CA GLY A 100 -6.57 6.32 4.33
C GLY A 100 -6.67 6.49 5.84
N ILE A 101 -5.55 6.81 6.50
CA ILE A 101 -5.51 7.04 7.96
C ILE A 101 -6.46 8.17 8.38
N VAL A 102 -6.39 9.32 7.71
CA VAL A 102 -7.26 10.47 8.02
C VAL A 102 -8.73 10.10 7.79
N SER A 103 -9.04 9.36 6.73
CA SER A 103 -10.42 8.92 6.46
C SER A 103 -10.96 8.02 7.56
N GLU A 104 -10.16 7.07 8.07
CA GLU A 104 -10.55 6.22 9.21
C GLU A 104 -10.78 7.03 10.49
N LEU A 105 -9.85 7.93 10.83
CA LEU A 105 -9.98 8.78 12.02
C LEU A 105 -11.23 9.67 11.94
N LEU A 106 -11.54 10.21 10.77
CA LEU A 106 -12.75 11.01 10.55
C LEU A 106 -14.04 10.19 10.61
N GLN A 107 -14.03 8.92 10.16
CA GLN A 107 -15.15 8.00 10.35
C GLN A 107 -15.38 7.72 11.84
N GLY A 108 -14.31 7.55 12.62
CA GLY A 108 -14.38 7.39 14.08
C GLY A 108 -14.92 8.62 14.81
N GLY A 109 -14.68 9.80 14.26
CA GLY A 109 -15.27 11.07 14.71
C GLY A 109 -16.65 11.39 14.13
N HIS A 110 -17.28 10.46 13.38
CA HIS A 110 -18.54 10.66 12.67
C HIS A 110 -18.57 11.87 11.70
N CYS A 111 -17.39 12.34 11.26
CA CYS A 111 -17.25 13.44 10.30
C CYS A 111 -17.40 12.97 8.85
N LEU A 112 -17.16 11.68 8.59
CA LEU A 112 -17.36 11.03 7.30
C LEU A 112 -18.32 9.84 7.44
N PRO A 113 -19.15 9.56 6.41
CA PRO A 113 -19.95 8.35 6.39
C PRO A 113 -19.04 7.12 6.30
N GLY A 114 -19.24 6.16 7.20
CA GLY A 114 -18.44 4.94 7.27
C GLY A 114 -18.41 4.37 8.68
N VAL A 115 -17.66 3.29 8.88
CA VAL A 115 -17.46 2.64 10.18
C VAL A 115 -15.97 2.58 10.42
N PHE A 116 -15.55 3.17 11.52
CA PHE A 116 -14.16 3.10 11.95
C PHE A 116 -13.73 1.64 12.19
N ASP A 117 -12.67 1.23 11.50
CA ASP A 117 -12.07 -0.09 11.68
C ASP A 117 -10.58 0.03 12.05
N TRP A 118 -10.22 -0.58 13.20
CA TRP A 118 -8.84 -0.68 13.65
C TRP A 118 -7.96 -1.43 12.66
N ALA A 119 -8.50 -2.44 11.97
CA ALA A 119 -7.75 -3.21 10.98
C ALA A 119 -7.41 -2.33 9.76
N ASP A 120 -8.34 -1.50 9.29
CA ASP A 120 -8.11 -0.55 8.20
C ASP A 120 -7.04 0.47 8.59
N LEU A 121 -7.16 1.06 9.78
CA LEU A 121 -6.18 2.01 10.30
C LEU A 121 -4.77 1.39 10.36
N LEU A 122 -4.65 0.18 10.90
CA LEU A 122 -3.38 -0.54 10.97
C LEU A 122 -2.83 -0.88 9.57
N CYS A 123 -3.70 -1.26 8.63
CA CYS A 123 -3.32 -1.58 7.26
C CYS A 123 -2.73 -0.37 6.52
N TYR A 124 -3.25 0.84 6.76
CA TYR A 124 -2.68 2.07 6.17
C TYR A 124 -1.45 2.58 6.94
N ALA A 125 -1.47 2.50 8.28
CA ALA A 125 -0.38 2.99 9.12
C ALA A 125 0.90 2.15 9.00
N THR A 126 0.78 0.82 8.96
CA THR A 126 1.94 -0.10 8.94
C THR A 126 2.94 0.20 7.81
N PRO A 127 2.55 0.24 6.52
CA PRO A 127 3.49 0.51 5.44
C PRO A 127 4.08 1.92 5.50
N LEU A 128 3.32 2.89 6.01
CA LEU A 128 3.80 4.26 6.21
C LEU A 128 4.89 4.32 7.28
N VAL A 129 4.67 3.68 8.44
CA VAL A 129 5.68 3.58 9.52
C VAL A 129 6.96 2.91 9.00
N VAL A 130 6.82 1.83 8.24
CA VAL A 130 7.97 1.13 7.63
C VAL A 130 8.75 2.05 6.69
N LEU A 131 8.08 2.88 5.88
CA LEU A 131 8.75 3.87 5.02
C LEU A 131 9.59 4.86 5.84
N TYR A 132 9.03 5.45 6.90
CA TYR A 132 9.76 6.41 7.73
C TYR A 132 10.94 5.77 8.46
N ILE A 133 10.78 4.57 9.01
CA ILE A 133 11.88 3.80 9.62
C ILE A 133 12.99 3.57 8.60
N TYR A 134 12.66 3.13 7.39
CA TYR A 134 13.62 2.92 6.31
C TYR A 134 14.43 4.20 6.00
N VAL A 135 13.75 5.35 5.91
CA VAL A 135 14.42 6.62 5.60
C VAL A 135 15.32 7.08 6.74
N ILE A 136 14.88 6.94 8.00
CA ILE A 136 15.68 7.29 9.19
C ILE A 136 16.97 6.47 9.21
N ILE A 137 16.87 5.13 9.09
CA ILE A 137 18.03 4.24 9.09
C ILE A 137 18.99 4.59 7.94
N LYS A 138 18.44 4.85 6.75
CA LYS A 138 19.26 5.23 5.59
C LYS A 138 20.03 6.53 5.83
N ASN A 139 19.39 7.54 6.41
CA ASN A 139 20.04 8.81 6.71
C ASN A 139 21.11 8.67 7.78
N LEU A 140 20.87 7.88 8.85
CA LEU A 140 21.88 7.61 9.89
C LEU A 140 23.16 6.98 9.31
N ASN A 141 23.03 6.02 8.40
CA ASN A 141 24.18 5.40 7.75
C ASN A 141 25.01 6.39 6.92
N ILE A 142 24.36 7.37 6.26
CA ILE A 142 25.06 8.41 5.49
C ILE A 142 25.91 9.29 6.43
N TRP A 143 25.35 9.68 7.57
CA TRP A 143 26.08 10.49 8.56
C TRP A 143 27.29 9.77 9.14
N GLN A 144 27.17 8.47 9.44
CA GLN A 144 28.30 7.67 9.93
C GLN A 144 29.45 7.60 8.91
N VAL A 145 29.13 7.36 7.63
CA VAL A 145 30.14 7.35 6.56
C VAL A 145 30.84 8.70 6.45
N SER A 146 30.10 9.81 6.45
CA SER A 146 30.67 11.16 6.38
C SER A 146 31.62 11.47 7.56
N LEU A 147 31.26 11.05 8.78
CA LEU A 147 32.11 11.21 9.97
C LEU A 147 33.42 10.42 9.83
N THR A 148 33.35 9.16 9.41
CA THR A 148 34.55 8.33 9.22
C THR A 148 35.46 8.86 8.11
N ALA A 149 34.89 9.41 7.03
CA ALA A 149 35.67 10.02 5.95
C ALA A 149 36.45 11.25 6.45
N SER A 150 35.83 12.08 7.29
CA SER A 150 36.49 13.26 7.87
C SER A 150 37.61 12.94 8.87
N THR A 151 37.56 11.77 9.53
CA THR A 151 38.62 11.34 10.47
C THR A 151 39.85 10.75 9.78
N VAL A 152 39.71 10.23 8.55
CA VAL A 152 40.83 9.64 7.78
C VAL A 152 41.62 10.71 7.02
N SER A 153 41.04 11.89 6.79
CA SER A 153 41.69 13.02 6.10
C SER A 153 42.48 13.98 6.99
N ASN A 154 42.55 13.73 8.30
CA ASN A 154 43.31 14.51 9.29
C ASN A 154 44.49 13.69 9.83
#